data_AF-A0A8J2INV5-F1
#
_entry.id   AF-A0A8J2INV5-F1
#
_cell.length_a   1.000
_cell.length_b   1.000
_cell.length_c   1.000
_cell.angle_alpha   90.00
_cell.angle_beta   90.00
_cell.angle_gamma   90.00
#
_symmetry.space_group_name_H-M   'P 1'
#
loop_
_entity.id
_entity.type
_entity.pdbx_description
1 polymer ?
#
loop_
_entity_poly.entity_id
_entity_poly.type
_entity_poly.pdbx_seq_one_letter_code
_entity_poly.pdbx_strand_id
1 'polypeptide(L)'
;MRASSMLRIESSKLFWAHPSASFLLSDTWLLGGGHAGRTCHDLVFLGYAQNVEIEINCLHDKLWPEHEVDDPSRSKDMRQDVVETMWTALRKGCPRVKKVVFNQQIMSGTDVEGTGNVPECLEVLIRTCPKDIVAEAFIVEEREGRHWNNGTYSNFYKVECRTAHYRPLEGGSWEELEPTAKQYAVLVPGRLFRGPVGHFEKNYFLFRRRVVQEYAFWPLAIEALDRHHFDEGRNNAFQCPKADCDVVFTKPGEWTIHAATTKHGWARVEDDLFDILPTELRTVFEAKYNQMEAKREELSEESIKTFNNWNDGGEEKRKEMEQEFLQQLENDKDWATGEQAVEHQIWKNFIKAMDPTWNGQ
;
A
#
# COMPACT_ATOMS: atom_id res chain seq x y z
N MET A 1 8.25 -2.64 -23.82
CA MET A 1 9.61 -2.04 -23.87
C MET A 1 10.63 -3.10 -23.47
N ARG A 2 11.49 -3.57 -24.38
CA ARG A 2 12.61 -4.46 -24.04
C ARG A 2 13.86 -3.60 -23.84
N ALA A 3 14.17 -3.23 -22.61
CA ALA A 3 15.48 -2.65 -22.29
C ALA A 3 16.54 -3.75 -22.36
N SER A 4 17.67 -3.48 -23.03
CA SER A 4 18.81 -4.39 -23.10
C SER A 4 19.36 -4.67 -21.69
N SER A 5 19.99 -5.83 -21.49
CA SER A 5 20.58 -6.20 -20.20
C SER A 5 21.61 -5.17 -19.71
N MET A 6 22.41 -4.58 -20.61
CA MET A 6 23.35 -3.51 -20.27
C MET A 6 22.66 -2.25 -19.77
N LEU A 7 21.56 -1.81 -20.42
CA LEU A 7 20.81 -0.64 -19.98
C LEU A 7 20.20 -0.86 -18.60
N ARG A 8 19.74 -2.08 -18.27
CA ARG A 8 19.26 -2.38 -16.91
C ARG A 8 20.35 -2.24 -15.86
N ILE A 9 21.58 -2.68 -16.16
CA ILE A 9 22.70 -2.56 -15.23
C ILE A 9 23.03 -1.08 -14.99
N GLU A 10 23.17 -0.27 -16.04
CA GLU A 10 23.46 1.16 -15.88
C GLU A 10 22.29 1.94 -15.25
N SER A 11 21.04 1.66 -15.65
CA SER A 11 19.86 2.31 -15.05
C SER A 11 19.64 1.92 -13.59
N SER A 12 19.99 0.67 -13.21
CA SER A 12 19.92 0.25 -11.81
C SER A 12 20.83 1.08 -10.91
N LYS A 13 22.01 1.49 -11.40
CA LYS A 13 22.91 2.38 -10.63
C LYS A 13 22.26 3.71 -10.32
N LEU A 14 21.53 4.31 -11.26
CA LEU A 14 20.81 5.57 -11.04
C LEU A 14 19.68 5.42 -10.02
N PHE A 15 19.02 4.27 -10.05
CA PHE A 15 17.92 3.97 -9.15
C PHE A 15 18.39 3.72 -7.71
N TRP A 16 19.51 2.99 -7.54
CA TRP A 16 20.16 2.78 -6.24
C TRP A 16 20.96 3.98 -5.74
N ALA A 17 21.29 4.93 -6.62
CA ALA A 17 22.00 6.15 -6.26
C ALA A 17 21.11 7.20 -5.59
N HIS A 18 19.79 6.97 -5.45
CA HIS A 18 18.89 7.89 -4.75
C HIS A 18 18.77 7.50 -3.27
N PRO A 19 19.55 8.09 -2.36
CA PRO A 19 19.61 7.65 -0.97
C PRO A 19 18.30 7.88 -0.20
N SER A 20 17.39 8.72 -0.70
CA SER A 20 16.08 8.98 -0.07
C SER A 20 14.90 8.23 -0.70
N ALA A 21 15.15 7.35 -1.68
CA ALA A 21 14.12 6.44 -2.17
C ALA A 21 13.97 5.26 -1.20
N SER A 22 12.74 5.01 -0.75
CA SER A 22 12.37 3.87 0.08
C SER A 22 11.42 2.95 -0.69
N PHE A 23 11.61 1.64 -0.58
CA PHE A 23 10.77 0.67 -1.28
C PHE A 23 9.63 0.18 -0.40
N LEU A 24 8.39 0.38 -0.86
CA LEU A 24 7.21 0.03 -0.09
C LEU A 24 6.96 -1.48 -0.08
N LEU A 25 6.87 -2.06 1.11
CA LEU A 25 6.58 -3.46 1.38
C LEU A 25 5.36 -3.56 2.30
N SER A 26 4.59 -4.64 2.15
CA SER A 26 3.47 -4.92 3.06
C SER A 26 3.94 -5.71 4.27
N ASP A 27 3.48 -5.32 5.45
CA ASP A 27 3.60 -6.09 6.69
C ASP A 27 3.09 -7.54 6.55
N THR A 28 1.95 -7.75 5.87
CA THR A 28 1.34 -9.07 5.68
C THR A 28 2.29 -10.08 5.03
N TRP A 29 3.12 -9.64 4.08
CA TRP A 29 4.11 -10.50 3.43
C TRP A 29 5.24 -10.89 4.38
N LEU A 30 5.74 -9.94 5.18
CA LEU A 30 6.82 -10.18 6.14
C LEU A 30 6.35 -11.05 7.31
N LEU A 31 5.18 -10.74 7.86
CA LEU A 31 4.51 -11.54 8.90
C LEU A 31 4.18 -12.95 8.40
N GLY A 32 3.95 -13.09 7.10
CA GLY A 32 3.79 -14.35 6.41
C GLY A 32 5.11 -15.09 6.11
N GLY A 33 6.24 -14.74 6.75
CA GLY A 33 7.53 -15.42 6.58
C GLY A 33 8.35 -14.96 5.36
N GLY A 34 7.91 -13.93 4.64
CA GLY A 34 8.65 -13.39 3.49
C GLY A 34 8.75 -14.38 2.31
N HIS A 35 7.80 -15.30 2.18
CA HIS A 35 7.82 -16.31 1.14
C HIS A 35 7.59 -15.72 -0.26
N ALA A 36 8.18 -16.35 -1.28
CA ALA A 36 8.06 -15.89 -2.65
C ALA A 36 6.62 -16.02 -3.16
N GLY A 37 5.91 -17.10 -2.80
CA GLY A 37 4.50 -17.29 -3.15
C GLY A 37 3.50 -16.36 -2.45
N ARG A 38 3.95 -15.45 -1.56
CA ARG A 38 3.09 -14.52 -0.82
C ARG A 38 3.24 -13.06 -1.24
N THR A 39 3.92 -12.81 -2.35
CA THR A 39 4.08 -11.46 -2.89
C THR A 39 4.03 -11.51 -4.40
N CYS A 40 3.69 -10.39 -5.05
CA CYS A 40 3.78 -10.26 -6.51
C CYS A 40 5.05 -9.51 -6.93
N HIS A 41 5.89 -9.11 -5.96
CA HIS A 41 7.07 -8.28 -6.19
C HIS A 41 8.29 -9.09 -6.64
N ASP A 42 9.19 -8.42 -7.35
CA ASP A 42 10.49 -8.95 -7.76
C ASP A 42 11.46 -9.02 -6.57
N LEU A 43 11.64 -10.22 -6.02
CA LEU A 43 12.55 -10.44 -4.89
C LEU A 43 14.02 -10.27 -5.26
N VAL A 44 14.40 -10.48 -6.54
CA VAL A 44 15.78 -10.25 -6.98
C VAL A 44 16.09 -8.77 -6.91
N PHE A 45 15.13 -7.93 -7.29
CA PHE A 45 15.25 -6.47 -7.13
C PHE A 45 15.35 -6.08 -5.65
N LEU A 46 14.53 -6.65 -4.76
CA LEU A 46 14.60 -6.38 -3.31
C LEU A 46 15.92 -6.81 -2.68
N GLY A 47 16.61 -7.78 -3.28
CA GLY A 47 18.00 -8.14 -2.97
C GLY A 47 18.98 -6.97 -2.90
N TYR A 48 18.66 -5.86 -3.58
CA TYR A 48 19.49 -4.67 -3.67
C TYR A 48 18.96 -3.47 -2.87
N ALA A 49 17.74 -3.56 -2.33
CA ALA A 49 17.12 -2.49 -1.57
C ALA A 49 17.88 -2.18 -0.27
N GLN A 50 18.22 -0.91 -0.06
CA GLN A 50 18.88 -0.43 1.16
C GLN A 50 17.90 0.30 2.09
N ASN A 51 16.93 1.03 1.54
CA ASN A 51 15.88 1.67 2.32
C ASN A 51 14.54 1.00 1.99
N VAL A 52 13.84 0.58 3.03
CA VAL A 52 12.53 -0.05 2.93
C VAL A 52 11.54 0.75 3.75
N GLU A 53 10.33 0.89 3.22
CA GLU A 53 9.19 1.39 3.96
C GLU A 53 8.19 0.25 4.10
N ILE A 54 7.70 -0.02 5.30
CA ILE A 54 6.78 -1.11 5.58
C ILE A 54 5.43 -0.50 5.92
N GLU A 55 4.43 -0.73 5.08
CA GLU A 55 3.05 -0.35 5.35
C GLU A 55 2.49 -1.27 6.44
N ILE A 56 2.01 -0.68 7.53
CA ILE A 56 1.50 -1.37 8.71
C ILE A 56 -0.03 -1.32 8.68
N ASN A 57 -0.65 -2.48 8.44
CA ASN A 57 -2.10 -2.62 8.33
C ASN A 57 -2.70 -3.50 9.43
N CYS A 58 -2.01 -4.58 9.83
CA CYS A 58 -2.57 -5.59 10.74
C CYS A 58 -1.62 -6.02 11.85
N LEU A 59 -0.53 -5.28 12.08
CA LEU A 59 0.51 -5.68 13.01
C LEU A 59 0.00 -5.84 14.45
N HIS A 60 -0.87 -4.93 14.90
CA HIS A 60 -1.41 -4.95 16.25
C HIS A 60 -2.10 -6.29 16.55
N ASP A 61 -3.05 -6.71 15.70
CA ASP A 61 -3.81 -7.96 15.86
C ASP A 61 -2.94 -9.22 15.81
N LYS A 62 -1.73 -9.14 15.23
CA LYS A 62 -0.79 -10.26 15.15
C LYS A 62 0.15 -10.33 16.36
N LEU A 63 0.59 -9.17 16.85
CA LEU A 63 1.47 -9.07 18.02
C LEU A 63 0.70 -9.26 19.33
N TRP A 64 -0.52 -8.72 19.38
CA TRP A 64 -1.49 -8.88 20.45
C TRP A 64 -2.79 -9.38 19.84
N PRO A 65 -2.90 -10.69 19.56
CA PRO A 65 -4.19 -11.26 19.24
C PRO A 65 -5.14 -10.89 20.38
N GLU A 66 -6.22 -10.17 20.06
CA GLU A 66 -7.30 -9.95 21.02
C GLU A 66 -7.67 -11.34 21.57
N HIS A 67 -7.32 -11.57 22.83
CA HIS A 67 -7.84 -12.74 23.51
C HIS A 67 -9.35 -12.56 23.57
N GLU A 68 -10.08 -13.66 23.34
CA GLU A 68 -11.50 -13.75 23.62
C GLU A 68 -11.77 -13.02 24.95
N VAL A 69 -12.75 -12.12 24.91
CA VAL A 69 -13.09 -11.00 25.82
C VAL A 69 -13.12 -11.35 27.34
N ASP A 70 -12.88 -12.60 27.71
CA ASP A 70 -13.22 -13.17 29.01
C ASP A 70 -12.08 -13.23 30.04
N ASP A 71 -10.84 -12.82 29.74
CA ASP A 71 -9.76 -12.77 30.75
C ASP A 71 -8.92 -11.48 30.75
N PRO A 72 -9.36 -10.44 31.47
CA PRO A 72 -8.62 -9.19 31.65
C PRO A 72 -7.36 -9.34 32.55
N SER A 73 -7.13 -10.52 33.14
CA SER A 73 -5.97 -10.77 34.02
C SER A 73 -4.78 -11.39 33.29
N ARG A 74 -4.99 -11.89 32.06
CA ARG A 74 -3.90 -12.42 31.26
C ARG A 74 -3.05 -11.27 30.77
N SER A 75 -1.78 -11.26 31.17
CA SER A 75 -0.79 -10.35 30.60
C SER A 75 -0.87 -10.46 29.08
N LYS A 76 -0.92 -9.32 28.41
CA LYS A 76 -0.80 -9.17 26.96
C LYS A 76 0.60 -9.64 26.55
N ASP A 77 0.84 -10.95 26.62
CA ASP A 77 2.11 -11.57 26.30
C ASP A 77 2.36 -11.35 24.81
N MET A 78 3.17 -10.33 24.55
CA MET A 78 3.61 -9.96 23.22
C MET A 78 4.22 -11.16 22.51
N ARG A 79 3.76 -11.42 21.30
CA ARG A 79 4.28 -12.51 20.47
C ARG A 79 5.66 -12.21 19.90
N GLN A 80 6.70 -12.52 20.68
CA GLN A 80 8.10 -12.38 20.28
C GLN A 80 8.44 -13.16 19.00
N ASP A 81 7.78 -14.30 18.77
CA ASP A 81 7.97 -15.13 17.58
C ASP A 81 7.54 -14.40 16.28
N VAL A 82 6.53 -13.52 16.36
CA VAL A 82 6.07 -12.70 15.23
C VAL A 82 7.10 -11.63 14.89
N VAL A 83 7.65 -10.97 15.91
CA VAL A 83 8.74 -9.99 15.77
C VAL A 83 9.96 -10.63 15.09
N GLU A 84 10.38 -11.79 15.57
CA GLU A 84 11.49 -12.55 15.00
C GLU A 84 11.23 -12.99 13.56
N THR A 85 9.99 -13.45 13.28
CA THR A 85 9.55 -13.83 11.93
C THR A 85 9.69 -12.65 10.97
N MET A 86 9.19 -11.48 11.36
CA MET A 86 9.21 -10.28 10.53
C MET A 86 10.64 -9.84 10.19
N TRP A 87 11.53 -9.75 11.20
CA TRP A 87 12.93 -9.37 10.97
C TRP A 87 13.71 -10.41 10.17
N THR A 88 13.44 -11.71 10.39
CA THR A 88 14.05 -12.80 9.61
C THR A 88 13.60 -12.76 8.16
N ALA A 89 12.30 -12.58 7.92
CA ALA A 89 11.73 -12.44 6.58
C ALA A 89 12.32 -11.23 5.85
N LEU A 90 12.42 -10.08 6.52
CA LEU A 90 12.97 -8.86 5.94
C LEU A 90 14.44 -9.04 5.55
N ARG A 91 15.29 -9.59 6.44
CA ARG A 91 16.71 -9.82 6.13
C ARG A 91 16.91 -10.84 5.02
N LYS A 92 16.04 -11.85 4.94
CA LYS A 92 16.08 -12.84 3.86
C LYS A 92 15.68 -12.22 2.51
N GLY A 93 14.62 -11.41 2.47
CA GLY A 93 14.12 -10.78 1.24
C GLY A 93 14.91 -9.55 0.80
N CYS A 94 15.45 -8.79 1.76
CA CYS A 94 16.20 -7.55 1.57
C CYS A 94 17.55 -7.61 2.30
N PRO A 95 18.49 -8.49 1.88
CA PRO A 95 19.77 -8.72 2.57
C PRO A 95 20.68 -7.49 2.67
N ARG A 96 20.42 -6.44 1.89
CA ARG A 96 21.19 -5.18 1.89
C ARG A 96 20.49 -4.05 2.62
N VAL A 97 19.36 -4.31 3.28
CA VAL A 97 18.62 -3.27 4.02
C VAL A 97 19.51 -2.63 5.08
N LYS A 98 19.44 -1.30 5.14
CA LYS A 98 20.16 -0.43 6.09
C LYS A 98 19.22 0.52 6.81
N LYS A 99 18.08 0.83 6.21
CA LYS A 99 17.05 1.67 6.81
C LYS A 99 15.66 1.05 6.60
N VAL A 100 14.86 1.06 7.65
CA VAL A 100 13.47 0.63 7.65
C VAL A 100 12.62 1.74 8.27
N VAL A 101 11.56 2.15 7.56
CA VAL A 101 10.55 3.06 8.08
C VAL A 101 9.24 2.29 8.20
N PHE A 102 8.72 2.16 9.41
CA PHE A 102 7.40 1.58 9.66
C PHE A 102 6.35 2.66 9.44
N ASN A 103 5.58 2.55 8.36
CA ASN A 103 4.58 3.53 7.96
C ASN A 103 3.18 3.08 8.39
N GLN A 104 2.63 3.72 9.42
CA GLN A 104 1.28 3.51 9.90
C GLN A 104 0.40 4.71 9.53
N GLN A 105 -0.33 4.59 8.42
CA GLN A 105 -1.21 5.65 7.90
C GLN A 105 -2.64 5.56 8.39
N ILE A 106 -3.03 4.43 8.98
CA ILE A 106 -4.38 4.24 9.51
C ILE A 106 -4.39 4.81 10.93
N MET A 107 -5.27 5.80 11.17
CA MET A 107 -5.62 6.21 12.53
C MET A 107 -6.19 4.97 13.22
N SER A 108 -5.44 4.38 14.14
CA SER A 108 -5.96 3.28 14.94
C SER A 108 -7.14 3.83 15.72
N GLY A 109 -8.36 3.40 15.39
CA GLY A 109 -9.57 3.77 16.13
C GLY A 109 -9.59 3.22 17.56
N THR A 110 -8.56 2.49 17.95
CA THR A 110 -8.27 2.10 19.32
C THR A 110 -7.46 3.21 19.97
N ASP A 111 -7.94 3.70 21.12
CA ASP A 111 -7.13 4.43 22.09
C ASP A 111 -5.89 3.56 22.39
N VAL A 112 -4.79 3.77 21.66
CA VAL A 112 -3.56 3.03 21.90
C VAL A 112 -3.02 3.59 23.21
N GLU A 113 -3.37 2.92 24.30
CA GLU A 113 -2.85 3.18 25.63
C GLU A 113 -1.31 3.15 25.55
N GLY A 114 -0.72 4.34 25.56
CA GLY A 114 0.71 4.55 25.45
C GLY A 114 1.05 5.90 26.06
N THR A 115 2.12 5.96 26.85
CA THR A 115 2.62 7.21 27.42
C THR A 115 3.44 8.04 26.42
N GLY A 116 3.56 7.55 25.17
CA GLY A 116 4.37 8.14 24.11
C GLY A 116 3.66 8.18 22.77
N ASN A 117 4.24 8.96 21.86
CA ASN A 117 3.70 9.25 20.53
C ASN A 117 3.70 8.03 19.59
N VAL A 118 4.57 7.04 19.82
CA VAL A 118 4.72 5.85 18.97
C VAL A 118 3.93 4.68 19.56
N PRO A 119 3.08 3.99 18.77
CA PRO A 119 2.35 2.81 19.24
C PRO A 119 3.28 1.71 19.79
N GLU A 120 2.89 1.08 20.91
CA GLU A 120 3.68 0.04 21.60
C GLU A 120 4.12 -1.08 20.65
N CYS A 121 3.26 -1.45 19.71
CA CYS A 121 3.56 -2.45 18.68
C CYS A 121 4.75 -2.10 17.79
N LEU A 122 4.86 -0.83 17.41
CA LEU A 122 5.99 -0.32 16.65
C LEU A 122 7.21 -0.13 17.55
N GLU A 123 7.01 0.31 18.80
CA GLU A 123 8.13 0.44 19.74
C GLU A 123 8.89 -0.87 19.91
N VAL A 124 8.15 -1.96 20.12
CA VAL A 124 8.70 -3.31 20.23
C VAL A 124 9.49 -3.71 18.99
N LEU A 125 8.89 -3.56 17.80
CA LEU A 125 9.56 -3.91 16.55
C LEU A 125 10.85 -3.11 16.38
N ILE A 126 10.78 -1.80 16.58
CA ILE A 126 11.91 -0.89 16.39
C ILE A 126 13.01 -1.17 17.42
N ARG A 127 12.68 -1.43 18.69
CA ARG A 127 13.67 -1.76 19.74
C ARG A 127 14.33 -3.12 19.53
N THR A 128 13.66 -4.05 18.87
CA THR A 128 14.22 -5.36 18.49
C THR A 128 14.93 -5.35 17.13
N CYS A 129 15.02 -4.18 16.49
CA CYS A 129 15.70 -4.03 15.21
C CYS A 129 17.17 -4.48 15.30
N PRO A 130 17.67 -5.23 14.31
CA PRO A 130 19.07 -5.59 14.26
C PRO A 130 20.00 -4.37 14.20
N LYS A 131 21.11 -4.41 14.93
CA LYS A 131 22.03 -3.25 15.14
C LYS A 131 22.61 -2.61 13.89
N ASP A 132 22.64 -3.30 12.76
CA ASP A 132 23.17 -2.80 11.48
C ASP A 132 22.08 -2.18 10.57
N ILE A 133 20.85 -2.08 11.09
CA ILE A 133 19.68 -1.49 10.43
C ILE A 133 19.19 -0.33 11.30
N VAL A 134 18.91 0.81 10.67
CA VAL A 134 18.22 1.94 11.28
C VAL A 134 16.72 1.71 11.13
N ALA A 135 15.98 1.69 12.25
CA ALA A 135 14.53 1.59 12.25
C ALA A 135 13.89 2.89 12.76
N GLU A 136 12.89 3.37 12.04
CA GLU A 136 12.16 4.62 12.30
C GLU A 136 10.65 4.36 12.16
N ALA A 137 9.81 5.18 12.79
CA ALA A 137 8.36 5.12 12.69
C ALA A 137 7.82 6.36 11.98
N PHE A 138 7.01 6.19 10.95
CA PHE A 138 6.23 7.24 10.33
C PHE A 138 4.75 7.00 10.66
N ILE A 139 4.15 7.90 11.42
CA ILE A 139 2.82 7.72 11.97
C ILE A 139 1.92 8.93 11.67
N VAL A 140 0.62 8.69 11.61
CA VAL A 140 -0.39 9.74 11.63
C VAL A 140 -0.87 9.91 13.07
N GLU A 141 -0.65 11.10 13.63
CA GLU A 141 -1.07 11.47 14.97
C GLU A 141 -2.31 12.36 14.95
N GLU A 142 -3.14 12.20 15.96
CA GLU A 142 -4.23 13.12 16.25
C GLU A 142 -3.72 14.25 17.17
N ARG A 143 -3.87 15.51 16.77
CA ARG A 143 -3.66 16.62 17.71
C ARG A 143 -4.88 16.75 18.62
N GLU A 144 -4.61 16.82 19.93
CA GLU A 144 -5.63 17.13 20.94
C GLU A 144 -6.32 18.45 20.59
N GLY A 145 -7.53 18.34 20.03
CA GLY A 145 -8.16 19.47 19.36
C GLY A 145 -9.63 19.29 19.00
N ARG A 146 -10.36 18.38 19.68
CA ARG A 146 -11.82 18.44 19.94
C ARG A 146 -12.31 17.15 20.61
N HIS A 147 -12.85 17.28 21.81
CA HIS A 147 -13.57 16.18 22.47
C HIS A 147 -14.70 15.66 21.58
N TRP A 148 -14.81 14.33 21.51
CA TRP A 148 -15.99 13.62 21.03
C TRP A 148 -17.20 14.04 21.87
N ASN A 149 -17.89 15.11 21.48
CA ASN A 149 -19.19 15.41 22.06
C ASN A 149 -20.22 14.45 21.42
N ASN A 150 -20.49 13.39 22.17
CA ASN A 150 -21.64 12.48 22.15
C ASN A 150 -22.70 12.73 21.04
N GLY A 151 -22.81 11.77 20.12
CA GLY A 151 -24.13 11.34 19.65
C GLY A 151 -24.53 11.62 18.20
N THR A 152 -23.66 12.16 17.34
CA THR A 152 -23.96 12.24 15.89
C THR A 152 -22.77 11.78 15.05
N TYR A 153 -23.01 10.76 14.22
CA TYR A 153 -22.07 10.13 13.28
C TYR A 153 -21.47 11.08 12.22
N SER A 154 -21.71 12.40 12.28
CA SER A 154 -21.24 13.38 11.31
C SER A 154 -19.98 14.15 11.71
N ASN A 155 -19.48 14.01 12.94
CA ASN A 155 -18.34 14.81 13.44
C ASN A 155 -16.97 14.08 13.46
N PHE A 156 -16.83 12.91 12.84
CA PHE A 156 -15.57 12.11 12.81
C PHE A 156 -14.33 12.83 12.24
N TYR A 157 -14.46 14.03 11.65
CA TYR A 157 -13.41 14.66 10.85
C TYR A 157 -12.92 16.01 11.40
N LYS A 158 -13.22 16.34 12.66
CA LYS A 158 -12.69 17.55 13.32
C LYS A 158 -11.39 17.28 14.09
N VAL A 159 -10.77 16.13 13.89
CA VAL A 159 -9.46 15.83 14.42
C VAL A 159 -8.42 16.40 13.48
N GLU A 160 -7.58 17.31 13.99
CA GLU A 160 -6.44 17.79 13.24
C GLU A 160 -5.38 16.69 13.26
N CYS A 161 -5.25 15.97 12.15
CA CYS A 161 -4.21 14.96 12.02
C CYS A 161 -2.91 15.61 11.56
N ARG A 162 -1.78 15.12 12.07
CA ARG A 162 -0.46 15.43 11.52
C ARG A 162 0.30 14.14 11.26
N THR A 163 1.16 14.15 10.25
CA THR A 163 2.16 13.10 10.10
C THR A 163 3.38 13.45 10.94
N ALA A 164 3.93 12.48 11.66
CA ALA A 164 5.14 12.63 12.44
C ALA A 164 6.10 11.46 12.18
N HIS A 165 7.40 11.76 12.23
CA HIS A 165 8.46 10.79 11.97
C HIS A 165 9.32 10.66 13.22
N TYR A 166 9.48 9.47 13.75
CA TYR A 166 10.16 9.21 15.01
C TYR A 166 11.35 8.27 14.85
N ARG A 167 12.39 8.54 15.64
CA ARG A 167 13.55 7.65 15.83
C ARG A 167 13.74 7.34 17.32
N PRO A 168 14.08 6.09 17.68
CA PRO A 168 14.40 5.76 19.06
C PRO A 168 15.76 6.37 19.47
N LEU A 169 15.84 6.88 20.70
CA LEU A 169 17.07 7.36 21.33
C LEU A 169 17.66 6.30 22.29
N GLU A 170 18.96 6.42 22.59
CA GLU A 170 19.59 5.67 23.68
C GLU A 170 18.94 6.06 25.00
N GLY A 171 18.27 5.11 25.66
CA GLY A 171 17.49 5.36 26.89
C GLY A 171 15.98 5.16 26.73
N GLY A 172 15.49 4.85 25.53
CA GLY A 172 14.11 4.41 25.29
C GLY A 172 13.12 5.54 24.99
N SER A 173 13.58 6.79 24.97
CA SER A 173 12.82 7.96 24.49
C SER A 173 12.81 8.02 22.95
N TRP A 174 11.96 8.90 22.42
CA TRP A 174 11.80 9.11 20.98
C TRP A 174 12.16 10.54 20.59
N GLU A 175 12.86 10.68 19.48
CA GLU A 175 13.13 11.97 18.82
C GLU A 175 12.19 12.10 17.63
N GLU A 176 11.43 13.20 17.56
CA GLU A 176 10.72 13.58 16.34
C GLU A 176 11.74 14.14 15.34
N LEU A 177 11.86 13.48 14.20
CA LEU A 177 12.70 13.91 13.10
C LEU A 177 12.00 15.02 12.33
N GLU A 178 12.75 16.07 12.01
CA GLU A 178 12.31 17.08 11.05
C GLU A 178 11.83 16.39 9.77
N PRO A 179 10.68 16.80 9.20
CA PRO A 179 10.19 16.23 7.95
C PRO A 179 11.27 16.34 6.87
N THR A 180 11.97 15.25 6.60
CA THR A 180 12.97 15.25 5.54
C THR A 180 12.23 15.54 4.24
N ALA A 181 12.67 16.57 3.52
CA ALA A 181 12.11 16.94 2.24
C ALA A 181 11.99 15.70 1.33
N LYS A 182 10.74 15.27 1.09
CA LYS A 182 10.34 14.20 0.17
C LYS A 182 11.03 12.85 0.44
N GLN A 183 10.52 12.11 1.42
CA GLN A 183 10.68 10.65 1.39
C GLN A 183 9.91 10.12 0.16
N TYR A 184 10.62 9.48 -0.75
CA TYR A 184 10.01 8.90 -1.95
C TYR A 184 9.70 7.44 -1.69
N ALA A 185 8.46 7.14 -1.30
CA ALA A 185 7.96 5.77 -1.27
C ALA A 185 7.75 5.30 -2.72
N VAL A 186 8.49 4.27 -3.11
CA VAL A 186 8.46 3.69 -4.46
C VAL A 186 7.86 2.29 -4.39
N LEU A 187 6.83 2.05 -5.20
CA LEU A 187 6.27 0.71 -5.35
C LEU A 187 7.31 -0.23 -5.98
N VAL A 188 7.48 -1.39 -5.36
CA VAL A 188 8.39 -2.42 -5.84
C VAL A 188 7.89 -2.99 -7.17
N PRO A 189 8.74 -3.14 -8.20
CA PRO A 189 8.32 -3.71 -9.47
C PRO A 189 7.73 -5.11 -9.29
N GLY A 190 6.73 -5.42 -10.11
CA GLY A 190 6.18 -6.77 -10.18
C GLY A 190 7.21 -7.75 -10.73
N ARG A 191 7.15 -8.99 -10.26
CA ARG A 191 7.95 -10.11 -10.78
C ARG A 191 7.60 -10.43 -12.23
N LEU A 192 8.35 -11.36 -12.81
CA LEU A 192 7.93 -12.01 -14.05
C LEU A 192 6.85 -13.04 -13.75
N PHE A 193 5.68 -12.84 -14.35
CA PHE A 193 4.53 -13.71 -14.22
C PHE A 193 4.56 -14.77 -15.34
N ARG A 194 4.88 -16.02 -15.00
CA ARG A 194 4.99 -17.14 -15.95
C ARG A 194 4.03 -18.26 -15.59
N GLY A 195 3.61 -19.03 -16.59
CA GLY A 195 2.73 -20.19 -16.41
C GLY A 195 1.32 -19.83 -15.92
N PRO A 196 0.48 -20.84 -15.64
CA PRO A 196 -0.89 -20.65 -15.17
C PRO A 196 -0.97 -19.86 -13.85
N VAL A 197 -0.08 -20.15 -12.89
CA VAL A 197 -0.04 -19.45 -11.59
C VAL A 197 0.32 -17.98 -11.80
N GLY A 198 1.37 -17.71 -12.57
CA GLY A 198 1.80 -16.35 -12.83
C GLY A 198 0.74 -15.54 -13.57
N HIS A 199 0.06 -16.15 -14.54
CA HIS A 199 -1.02 -15.49 -15.26
C HIS A 199 -2.16 -15.05 -14.33
N PHE A 200 -2.59 -15.93 -13.41
CA PHE A 200 -3.61 -15.60 -12.41
C PHE A 200 -3.14 -14.46 -11.48
N GLU A 201 -1.93 -14.58 -10.92
CA GLU A 201 -1.37 -13.58 -10.00
C GLU A 201 -1.05 -12.23 -10.65
N LYS A 202 -0.76 -12.23 -11.96
CA LYS A 202 -0.60 -10.99 -12.74
C LYS A 202 -1.88 -10.16 -12.71
N ASN A 203 -3.04 -10.80 -12.84
CA ASN A 203 -4.33 -10.10 -12.83
C ASN A 203 -4.59 -9.49 -11.45
N TYR A 204 -4.33 -10.25 -10.38
CA TYR A 204 -4.43 -9.74 -9.02
C TYR A 204 -3.46 -8.57 -8.76
N PHE A 205 -2.20 -8.68 -9.18
CA PHE A 205 -1.21 -7.61 -9.07
C PHE A 205 -1.64 -6.33 -9.80
N LEU A 206 -2.10 -6.46 -11.05
CA LEU A 206 -2.52 -5.32 -11.85
C LEU A 206 -3.80 -4.68 -11.32
N PHE A 207 -4.73 -5.48 -10.80
CA PHE A 207 -5.91 -4.98 -10.09
C PHE A 207 -5.52 -4.11 -8.89
N ARG A 208 -4.66 -4.59 -7.99
CA ARG A 208 -4.21 -3.78 -6.84
C ARG A 208 -3.50 -2.51 -7.27
N ARG A 209 -2.67 -2.58 -8.30
CA ARG A 209 -1.99 -1.40 -8.87
C ARG A 209 -2.99 -0.39 -9.42
N ARG A 210 -4.05 -0.86 -10.10
CA ARG A 210 -5.13 -0.01 -10.61
C ARG A 210 -5.84 0.72 -9.47
N VAL A 211 -6.23 0.00 -8.42
CA VAL A 211 -6.89 0.57 -7.23
C VAL A 211 -6.05 1.68 -6.60
N VAL A 212 -4.73 1.47 -6.44
CA VAL A 212 -3.83 2.52 -5.93
C VAL A 212 -3.76 3.73 -6.88
N GLN A 213 -3.76 3.50 -8.19
CA GLN A 213 -3.77 4.58 -9.19
C GLN A 213 -5.10 5.35 -9.19
N GLU A 214 -6.23 4.67 -9.00
CA GLU A 214 -7.56 5.26 -8.83
C GLU A 214 -7.59 6.19 -7.63
N TYR A 215 -7.13 5.72 -6.47
CA TYR A 215 -7.04 6.54 -5.27
C TYR A 215 -6.10 7.74 -5.43
N ALA A 216 -5.06 7.62 -6.25
CA ALA A 216 -4.12 8.71 -6.50
C ALA A 216 -4.70 9.83 -7.40
N PHE A 217 -5.73 9.58 -8.22
CA PHE A 217 -6.30 10.61 -9.09
C PHE A 217 -6.86 11.79 -8.31
N TRP A 218 -7.53 11.53 -7.18
CA TRP A 218 -8.08 12.58 -6.35
C TRP A 218 -7.02 13.59 -5.87
N PRO A 219 -6.00 13.20 -5.10
CA PRO A 219 -5.01 14.16 -4.60
C PRO A 219 -4.22 14.81 -5.75
N LEU A 220 -3.97 14.08 -6.84
CA LEU A 220 -3.30 14.64 -8.02
C LEU A 220 -4.14 15.72 -8.72
N ALA A 221 -5.46 15.54 -8.83
CA ALA A 221 -6.36 16.55 -9.41
C ALA A 221 -6.43 17.79 -8.52
N ILE A 222 -6.51 17.62 -7.20
CA ILE A 222 -6.47 18.72 -6.23
C ILE A 222 -5.16 19.51 -6.35
N GLU A 223 -4.01 18.83 -6.34
CA GLU A 223 -2.70 19.48 -6.51
C GLU A 223 -2.59 20.16 -7.88
N ALA A 224 -3.02 19.50 -8.96
CA ALA A 224 -2.95 20.06 -10.31
C ALA A 224 -3.75 21.36 -10.44
N LEU A 225 -4.94 21.43 -9.83
CA LEU A 225 -5.73 22.66 -9.80
C LEU A 225 -5.05 23.77 -9.01
N ASP A 226 -4.52 23.47 -7.81
CA ASP A 226 -3.81 24.47 -6.99
C ASP A 226 -2.62 25.07 -7.76
N ARG A 227 -1.81 24.20 -8.36
CA ARG A 227 -0.63 24.58 -9.15
C ARG A 227 -1.00 25.29 -10.44
N HIS A 228 -2.13 24.96 -11.07
CA HIS A 228 -2.61 25.71 -12.22
C HIS A 228 -2.79 27.19 -11.88
N HIS A 229 -3.30 27.51 -10.69
CA HIS A 229 -3.56 28.88 -10.27
C HIS A 229 -2.35 29.60 -9.64
N PHE A 230 -1.45 28.87 -8.99
CA PHE A 230 -0.41 29.46 -8.13
C PHE A 230 1.05 29.09 -8.47
N ASP A 231 1.32 28.17 -9.42
CA ASP A 231 2.69 27.86 -9.84
C ASP A 231 3.20 28.80 -10.97
N GLU A 232 4.51 28.71 -11.25
CA GLU A 232 5.18 29.40 -12.37
C GLU A 232 5.00 30.93 -12.33
N GLY A 233 4.91 31.48 -11.12
CA GLY A 233 4.73 32.91 -10.90
C GLY A 233 3.29 33.41 -11.08
N ARG A 234 2.32 32.52 -11.33
CA ARG A 234 0.90 32.86 -11.29
C ARG A 234 0.45 33.08 -9.84
N ASN A 235 -0.54 33.93 -9.66
CA ASN A 235 -1.21 34.13 -8.38
C ASN A 235 -2.68 34.45 -8.61
N ASN A 236 -3.34 33.56 -9.36
CA ASN A 236 -4.69 33.79 -9.84
C ASN A 236 -5.68 33.29 -8.80
N ALA A 237 -6.28 34.21 -8.05
CA ALA A 237 -7.35 33.86 -7.13
C ALA A 237 -8.50 33.15 -7.86
N PHE A 238 -9.10 32.16 -7.21
CA PHE A 238 -10.22 31.41 -7.77
C PHE A 238 -11.19 30.96 -6.68
N GLN A 239 -12.44 30.73 -7.08
CA GLN A 239 -13.49 30.22 -6.19
C GLN A 239 -13.52 28.69 -6.22
N CYS A 240 -13.97 28.08 -5.13
CA CYS A 240 -14.25 26.65 -5.09
C CYS A 240 -15.13 26.20 -6.27
N PRO A 241 -14.74 25.14 -7.00
CA PRO A 241 -15.49 24.66 -8.17
C PRO A 241 -16.80 23.95 -7.81
N LYS A 242 -17.12 23.76 -6.52
CA LYS A 242 -18.42 23.22 -6.09
C LYS A 242 -19.46 24.32 -6.03
N ALA A 243 -20.61 24.08 -6.66
CA ALA A 243 -21.64 25.09 -6.90
C ALA A 243 -22.26 25.69 -5.63
N ASP A 244 -22.18 24.99 -4.50
CA ASP A 244 -22.67 25.39 -3.19
C ASP A 244 -21.57 25.94 -2.27
N CYS A 245 -20.39 26.28 -2.82
CA CYS A 245 -19.24 26.73 -2.07
C CYS A 245 -18.69 28.07 -2.57
N ASP A 246 -18.82 29.12 -1.74
CA ASP A 246 -18.37 30.48 -2.06
C ASP A 246 -16.97 30.83 -1.57
N VAL A 247 -16.19 29.83 -1.14
CA VAL A 247 -14.82 30.06 -0.65
C VAL A 247 -13.92 30.47 -1.81
N VAL A 248 -13.15 31.54 -1.63
CA VAL A 248 -12.17 32.06 -2.58
C VAL A 248 -10.76 31.84 -2.04
N PHE A 249 -9.90 31.29 -2.88
CA PHE A 249 -8.49 31.03 -2.57
C PHE A 249 -7.62 32.09 -3.20
N THR A 250 -6.67 32.62 -2.43
CA THR A 250 -5.79 33.72 -2.82
C THR A 250 -4.30 33.38 -2.66
N LYS A 251 -3.98 32.21 -2.08
CA LYS A 251 -2.62 31.73 -1.88
C LYS A 251 -2.51 30.24 -2.23
N PRO A 252 -1.31 29.80 -2.67
CA PRO A 252 -1.02 28.38 -2.86
C PRO A 252 -1.32 27.56 -1.61
N GLY A 253 -1.89 26.37 -1.80
CA GLY A 253 -2.25 25.41 -0.76
C GLY A 253 -3.57 25.66 -0.04
N GLU A 254 -4.18 26.86 -0.14
CA GLU A 254 -5.47 27.15 0.49
C GLU A 254 -6.58 26.24 -0.08
N TRP A 255 -6.56 25.99 -1.41
CA TRP A 255 -7.48 25.05 -2.05
C TRP A 255 -7.26 23.62 -1.58
N THR A 256 -6.00 23.16 -1.51
CA THR A 256 -5.67 21.79 -1.09
C THR A 256 -6.19 21.50 0.30
N ILE A 257 -5.99 22.42 1.25
CA ILE A 257 -6.49 22.31 2.63
C ILE A 257 -8.02 22.28 2.64
N HIS A 258 -8.65 23.18 1.87
CA HIS A 258 -10.11 23.24 1.77
C HIS A 258 -10.70 21.95 1.20
N ALA A 259 -10.17 21.44 0.09
CA ALA A 259 -10.63 20.21 -0.55
C ALA A 259 -10.51 18.99 0.38
N ALA A 260 -9.40 18.88 1.12
CA ALA A 260 -9.19 17.79 2.08
C ALA A 260 -10.16 17.85 3.27
N THR A 261 -10.45 19.05 3.78
CA THR A 261 -11.30 19.24 4.98
C THR A 261 -12.79 19.18 4.70
N THR A 262 -13.22 19.68 3.55
CA THR A 262 -14.64 19.70 3.15
C THR A 262 -15.05 18.47 2.33
N LYS A 263 -14.07 17.65 1.92
CA LYS A 263 -14.24 16.58 0.93
C LYS A 263 -14.71 17.11 -0.44
N HIS A 264 -14.57 18.42 -0.69
CA HIS A 264 -14.86 18.97 -2.00
C HIS A 264 -13.82 18.45 -2.99
N GLY A 265 -14.30 17.65 -3.94
CA GLY A 265 -13.44 16.92 -4.87
C GLY A 265 -13.21 15.47 -4.46
N TRP A 266 -13.63 15.00 -3.28
CA TRP A 266 -13.72 13.57 -2.95
C TRP A 266 -14.89 12.95 -3.72
N ALA A 267 -14.72 12.89 -5.02
CA ALA A 267 -15.57 12.26 -5.99
C ALA A 267 -14.81 11.05 -6.50
N ARG A 268 -15.51 9.95 -6.80
CA ARG A 268 -14.92 8.96 -7.69
C ARG A 268 -14.71 9.62 -9.06
N VAL A 269 -13.87 9.04 -9.91
CA VAL A 269 -13.70 9.58 -11.27
C VAL A 269 -15.07 9.62 -11.99
N GLU A 270 -15.91 8.64 -11.69
CA GLU A 270 -17.28 8.50 -12.18
C GLU A 270 -18.26 9.55 -11.63
N ASP A 271 -17.85 10.35 -10.63
CA ASP A 271 -18.65 11.41 -9.98
C ASP A 271 -18.12 12.83 -10.32
N ASP A 272 -17.66 13.03 -11.56
CA ASP A 272 -17.20 14.33 -12.09
C ASP A 272 -15.93 14.88 -11.42
N LEU A 273 -15.02 14.01 -10.94
CA LEU A 273 -13.76 14.44 -10.33
C LEU A 273 -12.97 15.43 -11.20
N PHE A 274 -12.92 15.20 -12.52
CA PHE A 274 -12.13 16.01 -13.43
C PHE A 274 -12.83 17.30 -13.88
N ASP A 275 -14.11 17.50 -13.53
CA ASP A 275 -14.84 18.71 -13.89
C ASP A 275 -14.34 19.95 -13.14
N ILE A 276 -13.68 19.75 -12.01
CA ILE A 276 -13.00 20.82 -11.28
C ILE A 276 -11.79 21.37 -12.04
N LEU A 277 -11.26 20.62 -13.01
CA LEU A 277 -10.02 20.96 -13.71
C LEU A 277 -10.29 21.82 -14.96
N PRO A 278 -9.38 22.77 -15.27
CA PRO A 278 -9.29 23.42 -16.57
C PRO A 278 -9.20 22.40 -17.71
N THR A 279 -9.67 22.77 -18.90
CA THR A 279 -9.81 21.87 -20.06
C THR A 279 -8.51 21.14 -20.43
N GLU A 280 -7.37 21.84 -20.37
CA GLU A 280 -6.06 21.27 -20.72
C GLU A 280 -5.65 20.17 -19.74
N LEU A 281 -5.83 20.42 -18.44
CA LEU A 281 -5.54 19.44 -17.39
C LEU A 281 -6.53 18.29 -17.42
N ARG A 282 -7.83 18.60 -17.56
CA ARG A 282 -8.91 17.61 -17.69
C ARG A 282 -8.60 16.59 -18.77
N THR A 283 -8.21 17.06 -19.96
CA THR A 283 -7.88 16.18 -21.10
C THR A 283 -6.74 15.20 -20.76
N VAL A 284 -5.72 15.65 -20.03
CA VAL A 284 -4.59 14.78 -19.62
C VAL A 284 -5.05 13.72 -18.61
N PHE A 285 -5.85 14.10 -17.63
CA PHE A 285 -6.38 13.20 -16.61
C PHE A 285 -7.35 12.18 -17.20
N GLU A 286 -8.30 12.62 -18.04
CA GLU A 286 -9.24 11.75 -18.76
C GLU A 286 -8.50 10.77 -19.66
N ALA A 287 -7.51 11.22 -20.44
CA ALA A 287 -6.70 10.32 -21.27
C ALA A 287 -5.98 9.26 -20.42
N LYS A 288 -5.49 9.65 -19.23
CA LYS A 288 -4.82 8.72 -18.33
C LYS A 288 -5.77 7.71 -17.71
N TYR A 289 -6.95 8.16 -17.31
CA TYR A 289 -8.02 7.31 -16.78
C TYR A 289 -8.52 6.33 -17.84
N ASN A 290 -8.82 6.80 -19.06
CA ASN A 290 -9.25 5.95 -20.16
C ASN A 290 -8.20 4.90 -20.53
N GLN A 291 -6.90 5.25 -20.49
CA GLN A 291 -5.82 4.27 -20.67
C GLN A 291 -5.82 3.19 -19.59
N MET A 292 -6.18 3.55 -18.35
CA MET A 292 -6.26 2.60 -17.24
C MET A 292 -7.48 1.70 -17.37
N GLU A 293 -8.65 2.25 -17.72
CA GLU A 293 -9.87 1.48 -17.94
C GLU A 293 -9.76 0.52 -19.12
N ALA A 294 -9.16 0.95 -20.24
CA ALA A 294 -8.90 0.05 -21.37
C ALA A 294 -8.04 -1.17 -20.97
N LYS A 295 -7.06 -0.97 -20.07
CA LYS A 295 -6.27 -2.09 -19.52
C LYS A 295 -7.07 -2.96 -18.56
N ARG A 296 -7.99 -2.36 -17.79
CA ARG A 296 -8.89 -3.11 -16.91
C ARG A 296 -9.79 -4.04 -17.73
N GLU A 297 -10.35 -3.54 -18.83
CA GLU A 297 -11.17 -4.33 -19.75
C GLU A 297 -10.37 -5.50 -20.33
N GLU A 298 -9.15 -5.27 -20.84
CA GLU A 298 -8.25 -6.33 -21.34
C GLU A 298 -8.01 -7.44 -20.29
N LEU A 299 -7.76 -7.06 -19.03
CA LEU A 299 -7.55 -8.02 -17.94
C LEU A 299 -8.83 -8.75 -17.52
N SER A 300 -9.97 -8.06 -17.61
CA SER A 300 -11.28 -8.63 -17.32
C SER A 300 -11.64 -9.69 -18.36
N GLU A 301 -11.39 -9.42 -19.64
CA GLU A 301 -11.58 -10.40 -20.72
C GLU A 301 -10.71 -11.65 -20.52
N GLU A 302 -9.44 -11.46 -20.16
CA GLU A 302 -8.49 -12.54 -19.87
C GLU A 302 -8.96 -13.40 -18.66
N SER A 303 -9.47 -12.75 -17.62
CA SER A 303 -10.03 -13.43 -16.44
C SER A 303 -11.32 -14.17 -16.75
N ILE A 304 -12.25 -13.56 -17.50
CA ILE A 304 -13.50 -14.19 -17.96
C ILE A 304 -13.20 -15.42 -18.81
N LYS A 305 -12.22 -15.32 -19.72
CA LYS A 305 -11.80 -16.47 -20.54
C LYS A 305 -11.30 -17.63 -19.68
N THR A 306 -10.50 -17.34 -18.65
CA THR A 306 -10.01 -18.36 -17.71
C THR A 306 -11.15 -19.00 -16.93
N PHE A 307 -12.06 -18.17 -16.42
CA PHE A 307 -13.27 -18.62 -15.71
C PHE A 307 -14.16 -19.52 -16.59
N ASN A 308 -14.45 -19.11 -17.82
CA ASN A 308 -15.25 -19.90 -18.75
C ASN A 308 -14.54 -21.20 -19.13
N ASN A 309 -13.21 -21.18 -19.31
CA ASN A 309 -12.44 -22.40 -19.56
C ASN A 309 -12.56 -23.40 -18.39
N TRP A 310 -12.57 -22.93 -17.15
CA TRP A 310 -12.71 -23.76 -15.95
C TRP A 310 -14.13 -24.32 -15.77
N ASN A 311 -15.15 -23.49 -16.00
CA ASN A 311 -16.54 -23.83 -15.73
C ASN A 311 -17.22 -24.55 -16.90
N ASP A 312 -16.97 -24.13 -18.14
CA ASP A 312 -17.65 -24.64 -19.34
C ASP A 312 -16.79 -25.66 -20.11
N GLY A 313 -15.51 -25.80 -19.76
CA GLY A 313 -14.55 -26.68 -20.44
C GLY A 313 -14.76 -28.18 -20.23
N GLY A 314 -15.68 -28.57 -19.34
CA GLY A 314 -15.86 -29.95 -18.91
C GLY A 314 -14.82 -30.45 -17.90
N GLU A 315 -15.01 -31.67 -17.42
CA GLU A 315 -14.21 -32.25 -16.34
C GLU A 315 -12.73 -32.45 -16.72
N GLU A 316 -12.45 -32.88 -17.95
CA GLU A 316 -11.10 -33.15 -18.42
C GLU A 316 -10.24 -31.87 -18.44
N LYS A 317 -10.77 -30.80 -19.04
CA LYS A 317 -10.08 -29.51 -19.10
C LYS A 317 -9.87 -28.90 -17.71
N ARG A 318 -10.84 -29.07 -16.81
CA ARG A 318 -10.71 -28.63 -15.41
C ARG A 318 -9.57 -29.37 -14.70
N LYS A 319 -9.51 -30.70 -14.84
CA LYS A 319 -8.43 -31.52 -14.26
C LYS A 319 -7.06 -31.16 -14.83
N GLU A 320 -6.98 -30.89 -16.13
CA GLU A 320 -5.75 -30.43 -16.78
C GLU A 320 -5.28 -29.09 -16.18
N MET A 321 -6.18 -28.10 -16.11
CA MET A 321 -5.87 -26.79 -15.52
C MET A 321 -5.45 -26.90 -14.04
N GLU A 322 -6.18 -27.70 -13.25
CA GLU A 322 -5.84 -27.97 -11.85
C GLU A 322 -4.45 -28.60 -11.72
N GLN A 323 -4.17 -29.63 -12.52
CA GLN A 323 -2.89 -30.32 -12.50
C GLN A 323 -1.74 -29.38 -12.89
N GLU A 324 -1.88 -28.60 -13.96
CA GLU A 324 -0.85 -27.65 -14.38
C GLU A 324 -0.59 -26.57 -13.31
N PHE A 325 -1.66 -26.05 -12.70
CA PHE A 325 -1.58 -25.02 -11.68
C PHE A 325 -0.88 -25.53 -10.42
N LEU A 326 -1.32 -26.68 -9.89
CA LEU A 326 -0.72 -27.31 -8.72
C LEU A 326 0.72 -27.74 -8.99
N GLN A 327 1.00 -28.35 -10.15
CA GLN A 327 2.36 -28.73 -10.54
C GLN A 327 3.29 -27.53 -10.58
N GLN A 328 2.84 -26.37 -11.07
CA GLN A 328 3.64 -25.17 -11.02
C GLN A 328 3.89 -24.72 -9.57
N LEU A 329 2.88 -24.69 -8.70
CA LEU A 329 3.05 -24.31 -7.29
C LEU A 329 4.04 -25.22 -6.54
N GLU A 330 4.06 -26.52 -6.85
CA GLU A 330 4.97 -27.47 -6.20
C GLU A 330 6.43 -27.29 -6.64
N ASN A 331 6.65 -26.98 -7.92
CA ASN A 331 7.98 -27.08 -8.54
C ASN A 331 8.65 -25.74 -8.84
N ASP A 332 7.88 -24.65 -8.95
CA ASP A 332 8.40 -23.34 -9.29
C ASP A 332 8.83 -22.56 -8.04
N LYS A 333 10.14 -22.37 -7.91
CA LYS A 333 10.75 -21.67 -6.78
C LYS A 333 10.25 -20.23 -6.60
N ASP A 334 9.75 -19.59 -7.67
CA ASP A 334 9.24 -18.22 -7.60
C ASP A 334 7.91 -18.16 -6.83
N TRP A 335 7.24 -19.30 -6.64
CA TRP A 335 6.00 -19.46 -5.85
C TRP A 335 6.21 -20.22 -4.54
N ALA A 336 7.44 -20.58 -4.18
CA ALA A 336 7.68 -21.41 -3.02
C ALA A 336 7.29 -20.73 -1.69
N THR A 337 6.45 -21.43 -0.91
CA THR A 337 6.12 -21.11 0.49
C THR A 337 6.60 -22.19 1.47
N GLY A 338 6.91 -23.39 0.97
CA GLY A 338 7.15 -24.58 1.80
C GLY A 338 5.86 -25.32 2.19
N GLU A 339 4.70 -24.80 1.78
CA GLU A 339 3.41 -25.46 1.92
C GLU A 339 3.18 -26.44 0.76
N GLN A 340 2.26 -27.39 0.94
CA GLN A 340 1.76 -28.22 -0.15
C GLN A 340 0.92 -27.37 -1.12
N ALA A 341 0.95 -27.67 -2.42
CA ALA A 341 0.28 -26.83 -3.42
C ALA A 341 -1.24 -26.69 -3.19
N VAL A 342 -1.92 -27.74 -2.71
CA VAL A 342 -3.36 -27.69 -2.38
C VAL A 342 -3.67 -26.81 -1.17
N GLU A 343 -2.71 -26.62 -0.27
CA GLU A 343 -2.85 -25.74 0.89
C GLU A 343 -2.43 -24.30 0.62
N HIS A 344 -1.77 -24.08 -0.52
CA HIS A 344 -1.22 -22.80 -0.91
C HIS A 344 -2.32 -21.74 -1.07
N GLN A 345 -2.10 -20.55 -0.51
CA GLN A 345 -3.11 -19.48 -0.53
C GLN A 345 -3.51 -19.06 -1.96
N ILE A 346 -2.55 -19.01 -2.89
CA ILE A 346 -2.83 -18.72 -4.31
C ILE A 346 -3.82 -19.74 -4.90
N TRP A 347 -3.67 -21.04 -4.60
CA TRP A 347 -4.61 -22.05 -5.07
C TRP A 347 -6.00 -21.85 -4.49
N LYS A 348 -6.09 -21.60 -3.17
CA LYS A 348 -7.37 -21.29 -2.49
C LYS A 348 -8.05 -20.07 -3.11
N ASN A 349 -7.28 -19.02 -3.43
CA ASN A 349 -7.79 -17.83 -4.10
C ASN A 349 -8.24 -18.13 -5.53
N PHE A 350 -7.50 -18.95 -6.28
CA PHE A 350 -7.89 -19.39 -7.62
C PHE A 350 -9.21 -20.14 -7.59
N ILE A 351 -9.36 -21.16 -6.74
CA ILE A 351 -10.61 -21.92 -6.60
C ILE A 351 -11.77 -21.01 -6.21
N LYS A 352 -11.57 -20.10 -5.24
CA LYS A 352 -12.58 -19.12 -4.85
C LYS A 352 -12.98 -18.23 -6.05
N ALA A 353 -12.02 -17.77 -6.84
CA ALA A 353 -12.29 -16.93 -8.01
C ALA A 353 -12.99 -17.69 -9.16
N MET A 354 -12.84 -19.01 -9.20
CA MET A 354 -13.49 -19.87 -10.19
C MET A 354 -14.91 -20.32 -9.78
N ASP A 355 -15.31 -20.09 -8.52
CA ASP A 355 -16.66 -20.40 -8.04
C ASP A 355 -17.70 -19.51 -8.74
N PRO A 356 -18.73 -20.08 -9.40
CA PRO A 356 -19.79 -19.31 -10.06
C PRO A 356 -20.59 -18.38 -9.15
N THR A 357 -20.54 -18.61 -7.83
CA THR A 357 -21.19 -17.76 -6.83
C THR A 357 -20.30 -16.60 -6.38
N TRP A 358 -19.03 -16.56 -6.79
CA TRP A 358 -18.12 -15.49 -6.43
C TRP A 358 -18.49 -14.20 -7.17
N ASN A 359 -18.76 -13.16 -6.40
CA ASN A 359 -19.23 -11.86 -6.87
C ASN A 359 -18.09 -10.83 -7.05
N GLY A 360 -16.83 -11.28 -7.02
CA GLY A 360 -15.68 -10.39 -7.25
C GLY A 360 -15.34 -9.45 -6.08
N GLN A 361 -15.92 -9.67 -4.88
CA GLN A 361 -15.65 -8.88 -3.69
C GLN A 361 -14.38 -9.30 -2.95
#